data_AF-A0A3C1TPS4-F1
#
_entry.id   AF-A0A3C1TPS4-F1
#
_cell.length_a   1.000
_cell.length_b   1.000
_cell.length_c   1.000
_cell.angle_alpha   90.00
_cell.angle_beta   90.00
_cell.angle_gamma   90.00
#
_symmetry.space_group_name_H-M   'P 1'
#
loop_
_entity.id
_entity.type
_entity.pdbx_description
1 polymer ?
#
loop_
_entity_poly.entity_id
_entity_poly.type
_entity_poly.pdbx_seq_one_letter_code
_entity_poly.pdbx_strand_id
1 'polypeptide(L)'
;AKRINDADLVIIDKRRPAPNMVKVMNVIGDVEGRTCIIIDDMVDTAGTLCQAAGILKEKGAKNVVAYATHAVLSGNAIDTINNSELDELVTTNTIPLSKDAANCSKIRQLSIAPTLAEVIKRISGEESISTIFTDTQ
;
A
#
# COMPACT_ATOMS: atom_id res chain seq x y z
N ALA A 1 -8.47 8.01 -5.31
CA ALA A 1 -9.71 8.38 -5.99
C ALA A 1 -9.49 9.63 -6.84
N LYS A 2 -9.82 10.85 -6.37
CA LYS A 2 -9.71 12.10 -7.16
C LYS A 2 -8.41 12.27 -7.96
N ARG A 3 -7.25 12.17 -7.29
CA ARG A 3 -5.92 12.30 -7.93
C ARG A 3 -5.52 11.16 -8.87
N ILE A 4 -6.30 10.07 -8.92
CA ILE A 4 -6.09 8.94 -9.81
C ILE A 4 -7.25 8.98 -10.82
N ASN A 5 -7.30 10.02 -11.64
CA ASN A 5 -8.31 10.25 -12.68
C ASN A 5 -9.76 10.09 -12.18
N ASP A 6 -10.07 10.68 -11.03
CA ASP A 6 -11.40 10.58 -10.40
C ASP A 6 -11.93 9.14 -10.25
N ALA A 7 -11.01 8.17 -10.06
CA ALA A 7 -11.38 6.78 -9.85
C ALA A 7 -12.31 6.60 -8.64
N ASP A 8 -13.17 5.58 -8.73
CA ASP A 8 -14.11 5.23 -7.67
C ASP A 8 -13.41 4.85 -6.37
N LEU A 9 -14.10 5.10 -5.26
CA LEU A 9 -13.66 4.70 -3.94
C LEU A 9 -14.40 3.45 -3.50
N VAL A 10 -13.63 2.45 -3.06
CA VAL A 10 -14.14 1.22 -2.46
C VAL A 10 -13.67 1.19 -1.01
N ILE A 11 -14.57 0.82 -0.10
CA ILE A 11 -14.28 0.76 1.34
C ILE A 11 -14.32 -0.68 1.79
N ILE A 12 -13.30 -1.10 2.54
CA ILE A 12 -13.26 -2.40 3.19
C ILE A 12 -13.56 -2.20 4.68
N ASP A 13 -14.79 -2.52 5.09
CA ASP A 13 -15.24 -2.44 6.48
C ASP A 13 -14.86 -3.72 7.22
N LYS A 14 -13.83 -3.61 8.07
CA LYS A 14 -13.30 -4.69 8.89
C LYS A 14 -14.07 -4.78 10.20
N ARG A 15 -14.93 -5.78 10.34
CA ARG A 15 -15.68 -6.05 11.57
C ARG A 15 -15.10 -7.22 12.35
N ARG A 16 -15.04 -7.07 13.68
CA ARG A 16 -14.75 -8.14 14.63
C ARG A 16 -15.95 -8.30 15.56
N PRO A 17 -16.77 -9.34 15.38
CA PRO A 17 -17.96 -9.52 16.22
C PRO A 17 -17.61 -9.88 17.67
N ALA A 18 -16.45 -10.49 17.93
CA ALA A 18 -15.96 -10.78 19.27
C ALA A 18 -14.41 -10.93 19.31
N PRO A 19 -13.77 -10.82 20.50
CA PRO A 19 -12.39 -11.24 20.69
C PRO A 19 -12.20 -12.70 20.25
N ASN A 20 -11.12 -12.98 19.51
CA ASN A 20 -10.77 -14.31 18.95
C ASN A 20 -11.68 -14.87 17.84
N MET A 21 -12.63 -14.09 17.29
CA MET A 21 -13.35 -14.49 16.06
C MET A 21 -12.62 -14.05 14.79
N VAL A 22 -12.81 -14.84 13.72
CA VAL A 22 -12.33 -14.53 12.37
C VAL A 22 -12.93 -13.20 11.92
N LYS A 23 -12.09 -12.33 11.33
CA LYS A 23 -12.50 -11.01 10.82
C LYS A 23 -13.45 -11.20 9.65
N VAL A 24 -14.57 -10.48 9.67
CA VAL A 24 -15.43 -10.33 8.50
C VAL A 24 -15.05 -9.02 7.84
N MET A 25 -14.74 -9.03 6.54
CA MET A 25 -14.46 -7.80 5.79
C MET A 25 -15.57 -7.63 4.76
N ASN A 26 -16.35 -6.57 4.90
CA ASN A 26 -17.36 -6.20 3.91
C ASN A 26 -16.77 -5.19 2.93
N VAL A 27 -16.86 -5.49 1.64
CA VAL A 27 -16.48 -4.54 0.59
C VAL A 27 -17.71 -3.75 0.17
N ILE A 28 -17.62 -2.43 0.31
CA ILE A 28 -18.64 -1.46 -0.11
C ILE A 28 -18.13 -0.79 -1.39
N GLY A 29 -18.82 -1.02 -2.49
CA GLY A 29 -18.43 -0.59 -3.84
C GLY A 29 -18.27 -1.77 -4.80
N ASP A 30 -18.17 -1.48 -6.11
CA ASP A 30 -18.00 -2.48 -7.16
C ASP A 30 -16.55 -2.57 -7.65
N VAL A 31 -16.04 -3.79 -7.69
CA VAL A 31 -14.65 -4.15 -8.00
C VAL A 31 -14.56 -5.15 -9.15
N GLU A 32 -15.68 -5.68 -9.66
CA GLU A 32 -15.68 -6.77 -10.64
C GLU A 32 -15.01 -6.34 -11.96
N GLY A 33 -14.02 -7.11 -12.41
CA GLY A 33 -13.23 -6.83 -13.61
C GLY A 33 -12.26 -5.65 -13.49
N ARG A 34 -12.16 -5.00 -12.32
CA ARG A 34 -11.37 -3.77 -12.12
C ARG A 34 -10.01 -4.04 -11.50
N THR A 35 -9.07 -3.11 -11.70
CA THR A 35 -7.84 -3.05 -10.91
C THR A 35 -8.10 -2.27 -9.63
N CYS A 36 -7.92 -2.92 -8.48
CA CYS A 36 -8.04 -2.31 -7.17
C CYS A 36 -6.66 -1.85 -6.69
N ILE A 37 -6.59 -0.61 -6.19
CA ILE A 37 -5.38 -0.04 -5.60
C ILE A 37 -5.65 0.15 -4.11
N ILE A 38 -4.99 -0.64 -3.27
CA ILE A 38 -5.03 -0.48 -1.82
C ILE A 38 -3.96 0.56 -1.44
N ILE A 39 -4.35 1.58 -0.69
CA ILE A 39 -3.44 2.61 -0.17
C ILE A 39 -3.41 2.49 1.35
N ASP A 40 -2.21 2.40 1.92
CA ASP A 40 -2.00 2.48 3.36
C ASP A 40 -0.76 3.34 3.67
N ASP A 41 -0.57 3.74 4.91
CA ASP A 41 0.66 4.45 5.31
C ASP A 41 1.83 3.48 5.47
N MET A 42 1.60 2.29 6.00
CA MET A 42 2.62 1.28 6.26
C MET A 42 2.13 -0.15 6.12
N VAL A 43 3.08 -1.08 5.92
CA VAL A 43 2.83 -2.52 5.96
C VAL A 43 3.76 -3.16 6.98
N ASP A 44 3.17 -3.70 8.05
CA ASP A 44 3.86 -4.42 9.11
C ASP A 44 3.88 -5.94 8.84
N THR A 45 2.93 -6.70 9.39
CA THR A 45 2.87 -8.16 9.19
C THR A 45 2.24 -8.59 7.86
N ALA A 46 1.84 -7.64 7.01
CA ALA A 46 1.11 -7.84 5.74
C ALA A 46 -0.24 -8.59 5.82
N GLY A 47 -0.64 -9.12 6.99
CA GLY A 47 -1.83 -9.97 7.10
C GLY A 47 -3.16 -9.26 6.77
N THR A 48 -3.36 -8.02 7.22
CA THR A 48 -4.60 -7.28 6.88
C THR A 48 -4.64 -6.93 5.39
N LEU A 49 -3.50 -6.52 4.82
CA LEU A 49 -3.36 -6.19 3.40
C LEU A 49 -3.66 -7.40 2.51
N CYS A 50 -3.06 -8.55 2.81
CA CYS A 50 -3.23 -9.77 2.03
C CYS A 50 -4.65 -10.35 2.15
N GLN A 51 -5.28 -10.23 3.33
CA GLN A 51 -6.70 -10.57 3.50
C GLN A 51 -7.61 -9.67 2.64
N ALA A 52 -7.35 -8.36 2.62
CA ALA A 52 -8.07 -7.44 1.77
C ALA A 52 -7.91 -7.80 0.28
N ALA A 53 -6.69 -8.15 -0.15
CA ALA A 53 -6.43 -8.55 -1.52
C ALA A 53 -7.18 -9.83 -1.93
N GLY A 54 -7.20 -10.86 -1.07
CA GLY A 54 -7.99 -12.07 -1.29
C GLY A 54 -9.47 -11.77 -1.49
N ILE A 55 -10.07 -10.95 -0.63
CA ILE A 55 -11.50 -10.63 -0.69
C ILE A 55 -11.86 -9.81 -1.92
N LEU A 56 -10.99 -8.90 -2.35
CA LEU A 56 -11.18 -8.16 -3.60
C LEU A 56 -11.12 -9.10 -4.82
N LYS A 57 -10.19 -10.06 -4.83
CA LYS A 57 -10.05 -11.07 -5.89
C LYS A 57 -11.24 -12.03 -5.92
N GLU A 58 -11.72 -12.49 -4.76
CA GLU A 58 -12.96 -13.27 -4.64
C GLU A 58 -14.19 -12.53 -5.19
N LYS A 59 -14.22 -11.20 -5.07
CA LYS A 59 -15.26 -10.33 -5.65
C LYS A 59 -15.03 -9.98 -7.13
N GLY A 60 -14.07 -10.62 -7.78
CA GLY A 60 -13.84 -10.48 -9.23
C GLY A 60 -12.89 -9.36 -9.62
N ALA A 61 -12.14 -8.76 -8.69
CA ALA A 61 -11.09 -7.81 -9.05
C ALA A 61 -10.08 -8.47 -10.00
N LYS A 62 -9.77 -7.80 -11.12
CA LYS A 62 -8.79 -8.27 -12.10
C LYS A 62 -7.39 -8.29 -11.48
N ASN A 63 -6.98 -7.15 -10.92
CA ASN A 63 -5.70 -6.98 -10.24
C ASN A 63 -5.93 -6.30 -8.89
N VAL A 64 -5.11 -6.61 -7.90
CA VAL A 64 -5.02 -5.94 -6.62
C VAL A 64 -3.56 -5.58 -6.36
N VAL A 65 -3.27 -4.28 -6.39
CA VAL A 65 -1.96 -3.73 -6.08
C VAL A 65 -2.05 -2.89 -4.82
N ALA A 66 -0.98 -2.88 -4.02
CA ALA A 66 -0.90 -2.14 -2.79
C ALA A 66 0.21 -1.11 -2.85
N TYR A 67 -0.04 0.08 -2.32
CA TYR A 67 0.97 1.12 -2.10
C TYR A 67 1.00 1.46 -0.62
N ALA A 68 2.20 1.45 -0.05
CA ALA A 68 2.43 1.91 1.31
C ALA A 68 3.71 2.75 1.41
N THR A 69 3.73 3.72 2.31
CA THR A 69 4.94 4.53 2.49
C THR A 69 6.02 3.70 3.17
N HIS A 70 5.70 3.07 4.31
CA HIS A 70 6.70 2.40 5.16
C HIS A 70 6.63 0.87 5.08
N ALA A 71 7.73 0.25 4.64
CA ALA A 71 7.88 -1.20 4.57
C ALA A 71 8.45 -1.77 5.88
N VAL A 72 7.63 -1.89 6.92
CA VAL A 72 8.06 -2.48 8.20
C VAL A 72 8.29 -3.99 8.03
N LEU A 73 7.39 -4.69 7.33
CA LEU A 73 7.54 -6.07 6.87
C LEU A 73 8.05 -7.05 7.95
N SER A 74 7.45 -7.00 9.15
CA SER A 74 7.90 -7.80 10.29
C SER A 74 7.36 -9.23 10.29
N GLY A 75 8.03 -10.10 11.05
CA GLY A 75 7.62 -11.49 11.21
C GLY A 75 7.52 -12.23 9.87
N ASN A 76 6.39 -12.90 9.65
CA ASN A 76 6.16 -13.70 8.44
C ASN A 76 5.57 -12.88 7.27
N ALA A 77 5.82 -11.56 7.21
CA ALA A 77 5.24 -10.70 6.19
C ALA A 77 5.55 -11.16 4.76
N ILE A 78 6.79 -11.58 4.50
CA ILE A 78 7.24 -11.99 3.16
C ILE A 78 6.52 -13.27 2.71
N ASP A 79 6.46 -14.28 3.59
CA ASP A 79 5.69 -15.50 3.33
C ASP A 79 4.20 -15.21 3.14
N THR A 80 3.65 -14.28 3.93
CA THR A 80 2.26 -13.86 3.82
C THR A 80 1.98 -13.22 2.44
N ILE A 81 2.89 -12.36 1.95
CA ILE A 81 2.77 -11.71 0.64
C ILE A 81 2.89 -12.75 -0.49
N ASN A 82 3.90 -13.61 -0.42
CA ASN A 82 4.14 -14.64 -1.44
C ASN A 82 2.93 -15.58 -1.61
N ASN A 83 2.33 -15.99 -0.50
CA ASN A 83 1.17 -16.90 -0.49
C ASN A 83 -0.18 -16.21 -0.63
N SER A 84 -0.22 -14.89 -0.86
CA SER A 84 -1.47 -14.13 -1.02
C SER A 84 -1.88 -13.95 -2.48
N GLU A 85 -3.11 -13.50 -2.67
CA GLU A 85 -3.66 -13.06 -3.96
C GLU A 85 -3.25 -11.61 -4.33
N LEU A 86 -2.34 -10.99 -3.58
CA LEU A 86 -1.80 -9.67 -3.93
C LEU A 86 -0.90 -9.78 -5.18
N ASP A 87 -1.10 -8.92 -6.17
CA ASP A 87 -0.29 -8.90 -7.38
C ASP A 87 1.03 -8.14 -7.18
N GLU A 88 0.98 -6.98 -6.52
CA GLU A 88 2.16 -6.16 -6.26
C GLU A 88 2.01 -5.35 -4.97
N LEU A 89 3.10 -5.25 -4.20
CA LEU A 89 3.28 -4.31 -3.10
C LEU A 89 4.37 -3.30 -3.48
N VAL A 90 3.98 -2.05 -3.62
CA VAL A 90 4.88 -0.93 -3.86
C VAL A 90 5.12 -0.19 -2.56
N THR A 91 6.39 -0.01 -2.20
CA THR A 91 6.78 0.72 -0.98
C THR A 91 7.81 1.79 -1.26
N THR A 92 8.08 2.66 -0.28
CA THR A 92 9.23 3.58 -0.38
C THR A 92 10.46 3.03 0.33
N ASN A 93 11.62 3.62 0.06
CA ASN A 93 12.88 3.31 0.75
C ASN A 93 13.07 4.03 2.10
N THR A 94 11.99 4.41 2.78
CA THR A 94 12.08 4.92 4.18
C THR A 94 12.63 3.88 5.15
N ILE A 95 12.42 2.60 4.86
CA ILE A 95 12.97 1.46 5.61
C ILE A 95 13.72 0.57 4.61
N PRO A 96 15.00 0.26 4.84
CA PRO A 96 15.74 -0.67 3.99
C PRO A 96 15.09 -2.06 4.02
N LEU A 97 14.93 -2.68 2.85
CA LEU A 97 14.41 -4.04 2.77
C LEU A 97 15.42 -5.05 3.32
N SER A 98 14.91 -6.10 3.97
CA SER A 98 15.69 -7.32 4.22
C SER A 98 16.04 -8.00 2.88
N LYS A 99 17.01 -8.91 2.89
CA LYS A 99 17.37 -9.68 1.68
C LYS A 99 16.17 -10.43 1.10
N ASP A 100 15.36 -11.05 1.96
CA ASP A 100 14.19 -11.81 1.54
C ASP A 100 13.12 -10.90 0.93
N ALA A 101 12.91 -9.72 1.52
CA ALA A 101 11.99 -8.73 0.97
C ALA A 101 12.47 -8.17 -0.37
N ALA A 102 13.76 -7.89 -0.51
CA ALA A 102 14.36 -7.41 -1.76
C ALA A 102 14.31 -8.45 -2.90
N ASN A 103 14.28 -9.75 -2.55
CA ASN A 103 14.17 -10.85 -3.51
C ASN A 103 12.72 -11.29 -3.76
N CYS A 104 11.73 -10.71 -3.09
CA CYS A 104 10.32 -11.00 -3.32
C CYS A 104 9.87 -10.35 -4.63
N SER A 105 9.45 -11.15 -5.61
CA SER A 105 9.03 -10.66 -6.93
C SER A 105 7.79 -9.76 -6.90
N LYS A 106 7.00 -9.82 -5.83
CA LYS A 106 5.82 -8.99 -5.62
C LYS A 106 6.15 -7.63 -4.98
N ILE A 107 7.36 -7.41 -4.47
CA ILE A 107 7.73 -6.17 -3.77
C ILE A 107 8.56 -5.29 -4.69
N ARG A 108 8.12 -4.05 -4.90
CA ARG A 108 8.88 -3.02 -5.60
C ARG A 108 9.09 -1.81 -4.68
N GLN A 109 10.35 -1.39 -4.52
CA GLN A 109 10.69 -0.25 -3.69
C GLN A 109 11.00 0.99 -4.54
N LEU A 110 10.41 2.13 -4.18
CA LEU A 110 10.61 3.43 -4.80
C LEU A 110 11.50 4.32 -3.91
N SER A 111 12.41 5.07 -4.54
CA SER A 111 13.24 6.00 -3.78
C SER A 111 12.49 7.30 -3.50
N ILE A 112 12.51 7.76 -2.25
CA ILE A 112 12.12 9.12 -1.85
C ILE A 112 13.32 10.05 -1.65
N ALA A 113 14.53 9.58 -1.97
CA ALA A 113 15.76 10.36 -1.80
C ALA A 113 15.71 11.71 -2.55
N PRO A 114 15.19 11.81 -3.80
CA PRO A 114 15.09 13.11 -4.49
C PRO A 114 14.19 14.11 -3.74
N THR A 115 13.05 13.65 -3.23
CA THR A 115 12.11 14.48 -2.45
C THR A 115 12.73 14.95 -1.15
N LEU A 116 13.39 14.05 -0.41
CA LEU A 116 14.09 14.42 0.83
C LEU A 116 15.25 15.39 0.57
N ALA A 117 16.02 15.18 -0.49
CA ALA A 117 17.11 16.07 -0.87
C ALA A 117 16.60 17.48 -1.18
N GLU A 118 15.50 17.60 -1.92
CA GLU A 118 14.86 18.88 -2.22
C GLU A 118 14.34 19.56 -0.94
N VAL A 119 13.71 18.82 -0.03
CA VAL A 119 13.26 19.36 1.27
C VAL A 119 14.45 19.90 2.08
N ILE A 120 15.54 19.13 2.19
CA ILE A 120 16.76 19.56 2.93
C ILE A 120 17.35 20.83 2.30
N LYS A 121 17.46 20.87 0.97
CA LYS A 121 17.96 22.03 0.23
C LYS A 121 17.15 23.28 0.53
N ARG A 122 15.81 23.20 0.50
CA ARG A 122 14.93 24.34 0.78
C ARG A 122 15.00 24.82 2.22
N ILE A 123 15.07 23.89 3.18
CA ILE A 123 15.27 24.25 4.59
C ILE A 123 16.58 25.04 4.75
N SER A 124 17.66 24.56 4.14
CA SER A 124 18.96 25.26 4.19
C SER A 124 18.95 26.61 3.48
N GLY A 125 18.10 26.79 2.47
CA GLY A 125 17.95 28.02 1.71
C GLY A 125 16.85 28.95 2.23
N GLU A 126 16.19 28.61 3.34
CA GLU A 126 15.01 29.32 3.87
C GLU A 126 13.87 29.48 2.84
N GLU A 127 13.78 28.54 1.90
CA GLU A 127 12.77 28.51 0.86
C GLU A 127 11.49 27.80 1.34
N SER A 128 10.35 28.15 0.75
CA SER A 128 9.09 27.49 1.08
C SER A 128 9.09 26.02 0.68
N ILE A 129 8.79 25.14 1.65
CA ILE A 129 8.60 23.69 1.42
C ILE A 129 7.23 23.40 0.80
N SER A 130 6.23 24.27 0.99
CA SER A 130 4.85 23.97 0.63
C SER A 130 4.65 23.69 -0.86
N THR A 131 5.51 24.23 -1.73
CA THR A 131 5.40 24.01 -3.17
C THR A 131 5.89 22.64 -3.63
N ILE A 132 6.51 21.83 -2.76
CA ILE A 132 6.85 20.43 -3.06
C ILE A 132 5.59 19.56 -3.08
N PHE A 133 4.54 19.98 -2.36
CA PHE A 133 3.28 19.24 -2.22
C PHE A 133 2.14 19.76 -3.10
N THR A 134 2.35 20.90 -3.78
CA THR A 134 1.43 21.42 -4.79
C THR A 134 1.62 20.66 -6.09
N ASP A 135 0.50 20.35 -6.75
CA ASP A 135 0.42 19.48 -7.92
C ASP A 135 1.51 19.83 -8.96
N THR A 136 2.55 18.99 -9.06
CA THR A 136 3.25 18.83 -10.33
C THR A 136 2.21 18.27 -11.30
N GLN A 137 1.69 19.14 -12.16
CA GLN A 137 1.02 18.75 -13.40
C GLN A 137 2.00 18.02 -14.33
#